data_AF-A0A1G0GY73-F1
#
_entry.id   AF-A0A1G0GY73-F1
#
_cell.length_a   1.000
_cell.length_b   1.000
_cell.length_c   1.000
_cell.angle_alpha   90.00
_cell.angle_beta   90.00
_cell.angle_gamma   90.00
#
_symmetry.space_group_name_H-M   'P 1'
#
loop_
_entity.id
_entity.type
_entity.pdbx_description
1 polymer ?
#
loop_
_entity_poly.entity_id
_entity_poly.type
_entity_poly.pdbx_seq_one_letter_code
_entity_poly.pdbx_strand_id
1 'polypeptide(L)'
;MIEVIISMGLIALVLLSLLTYQINMLKNCFQLNLKTIAHNQLMNFSEMLLVNTGDAKRNAALFAWNEINANILPQGNGELTEISEHQCEITINWFFKKQATESIVVFC
;
A
#
# COMPACT_ATOMS: atom_id res chain seq x y z
N MET A 1 25.77 19.49 -41.98
CA MET A 1 26.26 18.75 -40.79
C MET A 1 25.75 19.33 -39.48
N ILE A 2 25.90 20.64 -39.21
CA ILE A 2 25.40 21.28 -37.96
C ILE A 2 23.90 21.01 -37.73
N GLU A 3 23.08 21.15 -38.77
CA GLU A 3 21.62 20.91 -38.69
C GLU A 3 21.26 19.47 -38.30
N VAL A 4 22.05 18.49 -38.78
CA VAL A 4 21.88 17.08 -38.41
C VAL A 4 22.22 16.87 -36.92
N ILE A 5 23.29 17.50 -36.44
CA ILE A 5 23.70 17.43 -35.03
C ILE A 5 22.64 18.06 -34.13
N ILE A 6 22.08 19.21 -34.51
CA ILE A 6 20.99 19.87 -33.77
C ILE A 6 19.75 18.97 -33.73
N SER A 7 19.37 18.38 -34.86
CA SER A 7 18.21 17.47 -34.95
C SER A 7 18.40 16.23 -34.07
N MET A 8 19.59 15.63 -34.07
CA MET A 8 19.95 14.52 -33.18
C MET A 8 19.91 14.93 -31.70
N GLY A 9 20.39 16.12 -31.36
CA GLY A 9 20.33 16.66 -30.01
C GLY A 9 18.90 16.87 -29.50
N LEU A 10 18.01 17.39 -30.34
CA LEU A 10 16.60 17.55 -30.00
C LEU A 10 15.91 16.20 -29.79
N ILE A 11 16.17 15.22 -30.66
CA ILE A 11 15.64 13.86 -30.51
C ILE A 11 16.11 13.24 -29.20
N ALA A 12 17.40 13.38 -28.86
CA ALA A 12 17.95 12.87 -27.61
C ALA A 12 17.28 13.50 -26.38
N LEU A 13 17.02 14.82 -26.41
CA LEU A 13 16.34 15.52 -25.32
C LEU A 13 14.89 15.04 -25.14
N VAL A 14 14.16 14.83 -26.24
CA VAL A 14 12.79 14.30 -26.21
C VAL A 14 12.78 12.89 -25.62
N LEU A 15 13.71 12.03 -26.05
CA LEU A 15 13.83 10.66 -25.53
C LEU A 15 14.18 10.64 -24.03
N LEU A 16 15.07 11.53 -23.57
CA LEU A 16 15.42 11.66 -22.15
C LEU A 16 14.22 12.12 -21.31
N SER A 17 13.44 13.05 -21.84
CA SER A 17 12.22 13.55 -21.20
C SER A 17 11.17 12.44 -21.07
N LEU A 18 10.98 11.65 -22.13
CA LEU A 18 10.07 10.51 -22.14
C LEU A 18 10.51 9.44 -21.13
N LEU A 19 11.80 9.13 -21.06
CA LEU A 19 12.36 8.18 -20.10
C LEU A 19 12.09 8.61 -18.66
N THR A 20 12.31 9.89 -18.36
CA THR A 20 12.05 10.47 -17.03
C THR A 20 10.57 10.34 -16.66
N TYR A 21 9.67 10.63 -17.60
CA TYR A 21 8.24 10.46 -17.41
C TYR A 21 7.87 9.00 -17.12
N GLN A 22 8.38 8.05 -17.91
CA GLN A 22 8.12 6.62 -17.72
C GLN A 22 8.60 6.11 -16.36
N ILE A 23 9.78 6.54 -15.90
CA ILE A 23 10.30 6.20 -14.57
C ILE A 23 9.36 6.70 -13.47
N ASN A 24 8.84 7.92 -13.60
CA ASN A 24 7.91 8.47 -12.62
C ASN A 24 6.56 7.76 -12.63
N MET A 25 6.02 7.45 -13.82
CA MET A 25 4.78 6.67 -13.93
C MET A 25 4.93 5.28 -13.33
N LEU A 26 6.05 4.60 -13.54
CA LEU A 26 6.32 3.29 -12.95
C LEU A 26 6.35 3.37 -11.42
N LYS A 27 7.02 4.39 -10.85
CA LYS A 27 7.06 4.61 -9.40
C LYS A 27 5.65 4.85 -8.83
N ASN A 28 4.84 5.67 -9.51
CA ASN A 28 3.47 5.96 -9.08
C ASN A 28 2.59 4.71 -9.15
N CYS A 29 2.70 3.92 -10.22
CA CYS A 29 1.97 2.66 -10.38
C CYS A 29 2.31 1.68 -9.27
N PHE A 30 3.59 1.57 -8.91
CA PHE A 30 4.01 0.72 -7.79
C PHE A 30 3.44 1.17 -6.46
N GLN A 31 3.45 2.48 -6.17
CA GLN A 31 2.84 3.03 -4.95
C GLN A 31 1.33 2.79 -4.88
N LEU A 32 0.64 2.98 -6.00
CA LEU A 32 -0.78 2.74 -6.11
C LEU A 32 -1.11 1.26 -5.89
N ASN A 33 -0.29 0.35 -6.44
CA ASN A 33 -0.44 -1.08 -6.22
C ASN A 33 -0.31 -1.45 -4.73
N LEU A 34 0.70 -0.93 -4.02
CA LEU A 34 0.84 -1.15 -2.58
C LEU A 34 -0.37 -0.64 -1.79
N LYS A 35 -0.89 0.54 -2.14
CA LYS A 35 -2.09 1.10 -1.52
C LYS A 35 -3.33 0.23 -1.79
N THR A 36 -3.48 -0.30 -3.00
CA THR A 36 -4.55 -1.24 -3.35
C THR A 36 -4.43 -2.55 -2.56
N ILE A 37 -3.22 -3.09 -2.41
CA ILE A 37 -2.96 -4.28 -1.58
C ILE A 37 -3.36 -4.00 -0.13
N ALA A 38 -2.90 -2.88 0.44
CA ALA A 38 -3.25 -2.46 1.80
C ALA A 38 -4.77 -2.35 1.98
N HIS A 39 -5.47 -1.71 1.05
CA HIS A 39 -6.93 -1.59 1.09
C HIS A 39 -7.64 -2.96 1.05
N ASN A 40 -7.21 -3.85 0.15
CA ASN A 40 -7.76 -5.21 0.10
C ASN A 40 -7.50 -5.98 1.40
N GLN A 41 -6.34 -5.80 2.04
CA GLN A 41 -6.04 -6.43 3.32
C GLN A 41 -6.92 -5.90 4.46
N LEU A 42 -7.18 -4.60 4.49
CA LEU A 42 -8.12 -4.00 5.45
C LEU A 42 -9.52 -4.56 5.27
N MET A 43 -9.99 -4.69 4.03
CA MET A 43 -11.29 -5.29 3.74
C MET A 43 -11.35 -6.76 4.16
N ASN A 44 -10.35 -7.56 3.81
CA ASN A 44 -10.28 -8.97 4.21
C ASN A 44 -10.28 -9.13 5.74
N PHE A 45 -9.52 -8.30 6.45
CA PHE A 45 -9.48 -8.37 7.91
C PHE A 45 -10.79 -7.91 8.55
N SER A 46 -11.47 -6.92 7.96
CA SER A 46 -12.80 -6.51 8.43
C SER A 46 -13.81 -7.65 8.37
N GLU A 47 -13.80 -8.44 7.30
CA GLU A 47 -14.65 -9.63 7.18
C GLU A 47 -14.24 -10.71 8.19
N MET A 48 -12.95 -10.87 8.45
CA MET A 48 -12.43 -11.82 9.44
C MET A 48 -12.86 -11.45 10.87
N LEU A 49 -12.95 -10.16 11.20
CA LEU A 49 -13.41 -9.69 12.51
C LEU A 49 -14.88 -10.00 12.75
N LEU A 50 -15.74 -9.93 11.72
CA LEU A 50 -17.16 -10.30 11.83
C LEU A 50 -17.36 -11.77 12.24
N VAL A 51 -16.44 -12.65 11.84
CA VAL A 51 -16.48 -14.08 12.19
C VAL A 51 -15.83 -14.36 13.55
N ASN A 52 -14.86 -13.55 13.95
CA ASN A 52 -14.05 -13.76 15.16
C ASN A 52 -14.45 -12.78 16.28
N THR A 53 -15.65 -12.94 16.82
CA THR A 53 -16.22 -11.96 17.78
C THR A 53 -15.58 -11.94 19.17
N GLY A 54 -14.82 -12.97 19.58
CA GLY A 54 -14.19 -13.03 20.91
C GLY A 54 -12.72 -12.58 20.90
N ASP A 55 -12.28 -11.87 21.94
CA ASP A 55 -10.95 -11.23 22.05
C ASP A 55 -9.79 -12.17 21.74
N ALA A 56 -9.81 -13.40 22.27
CA ALA A 56 -8.77 -14.39 22.01
C ALA A 56 -8.69 -14.78 20.53
N LYS A 57 -9.84 -14.87 19.84
CA LYS A 57 -9.90 -15.16 18.41
C LYS A 57 -9.51 -13.95 17.56
N ARG A 58 -9.89 -12.74 17.97
CA ARG A 58 -9.46 -11.48 17.32
C ARG A 58 -7.94 -11.35 17.35
N ASN A 59 -7.32 -11.61 18.51
CA ASN A 59 -5.86 -11.55 18.66
C ASN A 59 -5.15 -12.60 17.81
N ALA A 60 -5.66 -13.83 17.76
CA ALA A 60 -5.12 -14.87 16.89
C ALA A 60 -5.27 -14.51 15.40
N ALA A 61 -6.41 -13.95 15.00
CA ALA A 61 -6.66 -13.46 13.66
C ALA A 61 -5.72 -12.30 13.29
N LEU A 62 -5.51 -11.35 14.19
CA LEU A 62 -4.58 -10.23 14.01
C LEU A 62 -3.15 -10.72 13.79
N PHE A 63 -2.70 -11.70 14.59
CA PHE A 63 -1.38 -12.29 14.44
C PHE A 63 -1.21 -12.96 13.06
N ALA A 64 -2.15 -13.82 12.66
CA ALA A 64 -2.12 -14.49 11.36
C ALA A 64 -2.18 -13.49 10.19
N TRP A 65 -3.01 -12.45 10.33
CA TRP A 65 -3.09 -11.37 9.34
C TRP A 65 -1.77 -10.60 9.21
N ASN A 66 -1.07 -10.35 10.33
CA ASN A 66 0.24 -9.69 10.31
C ASN A 66 1.34 -10.56 9.69
N GLU A 67 1.33 -11.88 9.89
CA GLU A 67 2.24 -12.78 9.17
C GLU A 67 2.02 -12.72 7.64
N ILE A 68 0.76 -12.62 7.20
CA ILE A 68 0.43 -12.44 5.78
C ILE A 68 0.93 -11.07 5.31
N ASN A 69 0.61 -10.00 6.03
CA ASN A 69 0.98 -8.62 5.70
C ASN A 69 2.49 -8.43 5.55
N ALA A 70 3.29 -9.07 6.40
CA ALA A 70 4.75 -9.02 6.32
C ALA A 70 5.31 -9.59 5.00
N ASN A 71 4.57 -10.51 4.35
CA ASN A 71 4.98 -11.14 3.09
C ASN A 71 4.51 -10.38 1.84
N ILE A 72 3.44 -9.59 1.93
CA ILE A 72 2.83 -8.89 0.78
C ILE A 72 3.11 -7.39 0.77
N LEU A 73 3.35 -6.79 1.94
CA LEU A 73 3.71 -5.38 2.09
C LEU A 73 5.10 -5.28 2.70
N PRO A 74 5.95 -4.35 2.20
CA PRO A 74 7.29 -4.17 2.74
C PRO A 74 7.21 -3.66 4.18
N GLN A 75 7.65 -4.49 5.13
CA GLN A 75 7.51 -4.23 6.57
C GLN A 75 6.05 -3.96 6.97
N GLY A 76 5.12 -4.70 6.35
CA GLY A 76 3.70 -4.61 6.64
C GLY A 76 3.38 -5.04 8.07
N ASN A 77 2.79 -4.15 8.86
CA ASN A 77 2.27 -4.46 10.19
C ASN A 77 0.90 -3.81 10.40
N GLY A 78 -0.02 -4.59 10.92
CA GLY A 78 -1.39 -4.19 11.20
C GLY A 78 -1.66 -4.06 12.69
N GLU A 79 -2.58 -3.16 13.03
CA GLU A 79 -3.00 -2.85 14.38
C GLU A 79 -4.53 -2.75 14.43
N LEU A 80 -5.10 -3.15 15.56
CA LEU A 80 -6.54 -3.05 15.85
C LEU A 80 -6.71 -2.21 17.11
N THR A 81 -7.48 -1.13 17.01
CA THR A 81 -7.79 -0.26 18.14
C THR A 81 -9.30 -0.16 18.32
N GLU A 82 -9.81 -0.42 19.52
CA GLU A 82 -11.23 -0.23 19.84
C GLU A 82 -11.50 1.26 20.07
N ILE A 83 -12.37 1.86 19.25
CA ILE A 83 -12.76 3.26 19.37
C ILE A 83 -14.02 3.41 20.23
N SER A 84 -14.95 2.44 20.14
CA SER A 84 -16.21 2.42 20.89
C SER A 84 -16.67 0.99 21.18
N GLU A 85 -17.77 0.81 21.91
CA GLU A 85 -18.35 -0.51 22.23
C GLU A 85 -18.63 -1.39 21.00
N HIS A 86 -18.81 -0.79 19.82
CA HIS A 86 -19.12 -1.52 18.59
C HIS A 86 -18.26 -1.13 17.38
N GLN A 87 -17.19 -0.37 17.59
CA GLN A 87 -16.37 0.13 16.48
C GLN A 87 -14.89 -0.06 16.76
N CYS A 88 -14.21 -0.62 15.77
CA CYS A 88 -12.78 -0.81 15.78
C CYS A 88 -12.17 -0.09 14.58
N GLU A 89 -11.02 0.54 14.80
CA GLU A 89 -10.13 0.98 13.74
C GLU A 89 -9.11 -0.11 13.44
N ILE A 90 -9.09 -0.56 12.19
CA ILE A 90 -8.03 -1.39 11.66
C ILE A 90 -7.06 -0.46 10.96
N THR A 91 -5.80 -0.50 11.35
CA THR A 91 -4.72 0.25 10.71
C THR A 91 -3.72 -0.72 10.10
N ILE A 92 -3.21 -0.41 8.91
CA ILE A 92 -2.08 -1.11 8.31
C ILE A 92 -0.98 -0.13 7.96
N ASN A 93 0.22 -0.44 8.44
CA ASN A 93 1.43 0.35 8.26
C ASN A 93 2.40 -0.42 7.35
N TRP A 94 3.07 0.28 6.44
CA TRP A 94 4.15 -0.30 5.65
C TRP A 94 5.20 0.75 5.30
N PHE A 95 6.39 0.30 4.89
CA PHE A 95 7.51 1.18 4.56
C PHE A 95 7.85 1.11 3.07
N PHE A 96 7.61 2.20 2.34
CA PHE A 96 8.09 2.36 0.96
C PHE A 96 8.66 3.77 0.76
N LYS A 97 9.99 3.91 0.93
CA LYS A 97 10.76 5.17 1.04
C LYS A 97 10.41 6.03 2.25
N LYS A 98 9.12 6.14 2.56
CA LYS A 98 8.55 6.73 3.76
C LYS A 98 7.55 5.74 4.37
N GLN A 99 7.25 5.93 5.64
CA GLN A 99 6.14 5.23 6.28
C GLN A 99 4.84 5.65 5.61
N ALA A 100 4.01 4.65 5.30
CA ALA A 100 2.69 4.81 4.75
C ALA A 100 1.70 4.04 5.62
N THR A 101 0.49 4.57 5.72
CA THR A 101 -0.55 4.07 6.61
C THR A 101 -1.88 4.19 5.90
N GLU A 102 -2.71 3.17 6.04
CA GLU A 102 -4.13 3.19 5.69
C GLU A 102 -4.92 2.64 6.87
N SER A 103 -6.10 3.21 7.10
CA SER A 103 -7.00 2.72 8.14
C SER A 103 -8.45 2.69 7.66
N ILE A 104 -9.24 1.85 8.33
CA ILE A 104 -10.68 1.77 8.13
C ILE A 104 -11.35 1.54 9.49
N VAL A 105 -12.51 2.19 9.69
CA VAL A 105 -13.36 1.96 10.86
C VAL A 105 -14.44 0.96 10.49
N VAL A 106 -14.56 -0.09 11.29
CA VAL A 106 -15.47 -1.22 11.04
C VAL A 106 -16.23 -1.57 12.31
N PHE A 107 -17.34 -2.29 12.14
CA PHE A 107 -18.07 -2.84 13.28
C PHE A 107 -17.36 -4.06 13.84
N CYS A 108 -17.21 -4.07 15.15
CA CYS A 108 -16.69 -5.14 15.99
C CYS A 108 -17.51 -5.16 17.30
#